data_AF-A0A2Z3IMP0-F1
#
_entry.id   AF-A0A2Z3IMP0-F1
#
_cell.length_a   1.000
_cell.length_b   1.000
_cell.length_c   1.000
_cell.angle_alpha   90.00
_cell.angle_beta   90.00
_cell.angle_gamma   90.00
#
_symmetry.space_group_name_H-M   'P 1'
#
loop_
_entity.id
_entity.type
_entity.pdbx_description
1 polymer ?
#
loop_
_entity_poly.entity_id
_entity_poly.type
_entity_poly.pdbx_seq_one_letter_code
_entity_poly.pdbx_strand_id
1 'polypeptide(L)'
;MIVTADEVNRSFKGTLDLLNSRAEGLQAFDMSERGFWRSFAAIWLTLPAYIVSVAFERLRLGLLVPNHPLLDSFWIDAVVAFGQVASFVALPVAMIWGTRKLGLTHRYVPFVIVMNWVSVMTMLVMSVPVLLLILGWAPPPLASLFSLAFFIIVLRAQWFATKATLGLPGLPAFGIVAFGVLLNSLIQAAMRGILT
;
A
#
# COMPACT_ATOMS: atom_id res chain seq x y z
N MET A 1 1.17 20.61 4.46
CA MET A 1 2.04 20.04 3.42
C MET A 1 1.15 19.27 2.46
N ILE A 2 0.82 19.85 1.30
CA ILE A 2 -0.06 19.21 0.30
C ILE A 2 0.84 18.62 -0.79
N VAL A 3 0.54 17.38 -1.20
CA VAL A 3 1.20 16.73 -2.34
C VAL A 3 0.76 17.43 -3.62
N THR A 4 1.72 17.84 -4.44
CA THR A 4 1.46 18.58 -5.70
C THR A 4 1.20 17.61 -6.85
N ALA A 5 0.38 17.99 -7.85
CA ALA A 5 0.10 17.16 -9.02
C ALA A 5 1.37 16.70 -9.77
N ASP A 6 2.37 17.59 -9.91
CA ASP A 6 3.65 17.26 -10.53
C ASP A 6 4.45 16.21 -9.76
N GLU A 7 4.32 16.20 -8.43
CA GLU A 7 4.95 15.20 -7.58
C GLU A 7 4.25 13.85 -7.74
N VAL A 8 2.91 13.83 -7.73
CA VAL A 8 2.13 12.61 -7.99
C VAL A 8 2.52 11.99 -9.33
N ASN A 9 2.53 12.79 -10.41
CA ASN A 9 2.87 12.31 -11.75
C ASN A 9 4.30 11.76 -11.82
N ARG A 10 5.28 12.47 -11.26
CA ARG A 10 6.68 12.00 -11.25
C ARG A 10 6.82 10.73 -10.43
N SER A 11 6.26 10.69 -9.22
CA SER A 11 6.36 9.53 -8.35
C SER A 11 5.66 8.30 -8.92
N PHE A 12 4.48 8.45 -9.54
CA PHE A 12 3.79 7.33 -10.19
C PHE A 12 4.56 6.82 -11.40
N LYS A 13 5.13 7.73 -12.22
CA LYS A 13 6.02 7.34 -13.32
C LYS A 13 7.25 6.58 -12.80
N GLY A 14 7.88 7.08 -11.73
CA GLY A 14 8.99 6.39 -11.06
C GLY A 14 8.61 5.00 -10.57
N THR A 15 7.44 4.84 -9.96
CA THR A 15 6.93 3.53 -9.53
C THR A 15 6.70 2.58 -10.71
N LEU A 16 6.18 3.08 -11.84
CA LEU A 16 6.04 2.29 -13.07
C LEU A 16 7.38 1.87 -13.65
N ASP A 17 8.40 2.73 -13.58
CA ASP A 17 9.75 2.37 -14.00
C ASP A 17 10.38 1.31 -13.09
N LEU A 18 10.18 1.39 -11.78
CA LEU A 18 10.60 0.35 -10.83
C LEU A 18 9.88 -0.98 -11.09
N LEU A 19 8.59 -0.96 -11.43
CA LEU A 19 7.85 -2.16 -11.83
C LEU A 19 8.51 -2.83 -13.06
N ASN A 20 8.94 -2.02 -14.03
CA ASN A 20 9.69 -2.46 -15.21
C ASN A 20 11.18 -2.75 -14.93
N SER A 21 11.58 -2.81 -13.66
CA SER A 21 12.95 -3.11 -13.23
C SER A 21 13.99 -2.09 -13.73
N ARG A 22 13.58 -0.83 -13.92
CA ARG A 22 14.44 0.31 -14.28
C ARG A 22 14.82 1.10 -13.02
N ALA A 23 16.08 1.00 -12.61
CA ALA A 23 16.58 1.65 -11.40
C ALA A 23 16.64 3.18 -11.54
N GLU A 24 16.70 3.69 -12.77
CA GLU A 24 16.66 5.11 -13.12
C GLU A 24 15.37 5.78 -12.62
N GLY A 25 14.29 5.01 -12.44
CA GLY A 25 13.03 5.49 -11.86
C GLY A 25 13.19 6.11 -10.46
N LEU A 26 14.25 5.76 -9.72
CA LEU A 26 14.57 6.39 -8.44
C LEU A 26 14.82 7.91 -8.55
N GLN A 27 15.25 8.40 -9.72
CA GLN A 27 15.50 9.83 -9.95
C GLN A 27 14.21 10.66 -9.98
N ALA A 28 13.05 10.02 -10.13
CA ALA A 28 11.76 10.70 -10.15
C ALA A 28 11.27 11.12 -8.75
N PHE A 29 11.83 10.55 -7.68
CA PHE A 29 11.41 10.81 -6.30
C PHE A 29 12.23 11.94 -5.67
N ASP A 30 11.57 12.77 -4.85
CA ASP A 30 12.24 13.78 -4.03
C ASP A 30 12.88 13.10 -2.81
N MET A 31 14.20 12.87 -2.86
CA MET A 31 14.97 12.19 -1.81
C MET A 31 15.37 13.11 -0.63
N SER A 32 14.83 14.34 -0.56
CA SER A 32 15.10 15.26 0.53
C SER A 32 14.32 14.91 1.81
N GLU A 33 14.68 15.54 2.93
CA GLU A 33 13.90 15.47 4.17
C GLU A 33 12.46 15.98 3.98
N ARG A 34 12.26 17.00 3.15
CA ARG A 34 10.91 17.47 2.81
C ARG A 34 10.15 16.42 2.01
N GLY A 35 10.82 15.77 1.06
CA GLY A 35 10.28 14.63 0.30
C GLY A 35 9.86 13.46 1.20
N PHE A 36 10.63 13.18 2.26
CA PHE A 36 10.27 12.18 3.28
C PHE A 36 8.90 12.47 3.91
N TRP A 37 8.71 13.65 4.49
CA TRP A 37 7.43 14.00 5.12
C TRP A 37 6.28 14.10 4.12
N ARG A 38 6.54 14.58 2.89
CA ARG A 38 5.55 14.61 1.81
C ARG A 38 5.12 13.21 1.38
N SER A 39 6.02 12.24 1.38
CA SER A 39 5.68 10.85 1.03
C SER A 39 4.65 10.23 1.99
N PHE A 40 4.62 10.64 3.26
CA PHE A 40 3.57 10.22 4.19
C PHE A 40 2.22 10.87 3.88
N ALA A 41 2.22 12.13 3.43
CA ALA A 41 1.00 12.80 2.98
C ALA A 41 0.38 12.12 1.73
N ALA A 42 1.14 11.30 1.01
CA ALA A 42 0.61 10.51 -0.12
C ALA A 42 -0.46 9.49 0.32
N ILE A 43 -0.59 9.18 1.62
CA ILE A 43 -1.68 8.35 2.14
C ILE A 43 -3.06 8.88 1.74
N TRP A 44 -3.24 10.19 1.60
CA TRP A 44 -4.52 10.78 1.16
C TRP A 44 -4.93 10.32 -0.25
N LEU A 45 -3.98 9.94 -1.10
CA LEU A 45 -4.26 9.38 -2.43
C LEU A 45 -4.86 7.97 -2.34
N THR A 46 -4.83 7.33 -1.17
CA THR A 46 -5.40 5.99 -0.93
C THR A 46 -6.88 6.03 -0.52
N LEU A 47 -7.49 7.21 -0.45
CA LEU A 47 -8.91 7.37 -0.11
C LEU A 47 -9.84 6.52 -0.99
N PRO A 48 -9.66 6.39 -2.32
CA PRO A 48 -10.49 5.48 -3.11
C PRO A 48 -10.40 4.01 -2.64
N ALA A 49 -9.20 3.54 -2.28
CA ALA A 49 -9.02 2.19 -1.74
C ALA A 49 -9.64 2.03 -0.34
N TYR A 50 -9.66 3.09 0.47
CA TYR A 50 -10.37 3.12 1.75
C TYR A 50 -11.87 2.93 1.55
N ILE A 51 -12.48 3.67 0.63
CA ILE A 51 -13.91 3.58 0.31
C ILE A 51 -14.28 2.15 -0.12
N VAL A 52 -13.46 1.53 -0.99
CA VAL A 52 -13.66 0.13 -1.39
C VAL A 52 -13.55 -0.83 -0.20
N SER A 53 -12.61 -0.59 0.71
CA SER A 53 -12.42 -1.42 1.91
C SER A 53 -13.60 -1.32 2.87
N VAL A 54 -14.17 -0.13 3.08
CA VAL A 54 -15.40 0.06 3.87
C VAL A 54 -16.59 -0.68 3.24
N ALA A 55 -16.76 -0.56 1.92
CA ALA A 55 -17.83 -1.25 1.20
C ALA A 55 -17.69 -2.77 1.29
N PHE A 56 -16.47 -3.29 1.18
CA PHE A 56 -16.20 -4.71 1.34
C PHE A 56 -16.52 -5.21 2.74
N GLU A 57 -16.13 -4.47 3.77
CA GLU A 57 -16.37 -4.86 5.16
C GLU A 57 -17.86 -4.87 5.49
N ARG A 58 -18.61 -3.91 4.97
CA ARG A 58 -20.07 -3.89 5.08
C ARG A 58 -20.73 -5.05 4.34
N LEU A 59 -20.25 -5.38 3.14
CA LEU A 59 -20.74 -6.55 2.41
C LEU A 59 -20.52 -7.83 3.24
N ARG A 60 -19.32 -8.00 3.81
CA ARG A 60 -18.96 -9.13 4.67
C ARG A 60 -19.87 -9.27 5.89
N LEU A 61 -20.24 -8.14 6.50
CA LEU A 61 -21.09 -8.08 7.68
C LEU A 61 -22.60 -8.11 7.35
N GLY A 62 -22.98 -8.16 6.07
CA GLY A 62 -24.40 -8.10 5.65
C GLY A 62 -25.04 -6.71 5.83
N LEU A 63 -24.23 -5.66 5.94
CA LEU A 63 -24.63 -4.27 6.20
C LEU A 63 -24.62 -3.40 4.92
N LEU A 64 -24.25 -3.96 3.77
CA LEU A 64 -24.28 -3.24 2.50
C LEU A 64 -25.71 -3.29 1.92
N VAL A 65 -26.53 -2.31 2.28
CA VAL A 65 -27.95 -2.23 1.91
C VAL A 65 -28.16 -1.15 0.83
N PRO A 66 -29.01 -1.39 -0.20
CA PRO A 66 -29.37 -0.36 -1.16
C PRO A 66 -29.95 0.89 -0.48
N ASN A 67 -29.64 2.08 -1.01
CA ASN A 67 -30.14 3.37 -0.54
C ASN A 67 -29.70 3.79 0.89
N HIS A 68 -28.78 3.06 1.52
CA HIS A 68 -28.12 3.49 2.75
C HIS A 68 -26.76 4.15 2.47
N PRO A 69 -26.39 5.22 3.20
CA PRO A 69 -25.07 5.83 3.06
C PRO A 69 -23.95 4.82 3.37
N LEU A 70 -22.88 4.85 2.57
CA LEU A 70 -21.74 3.96 2.79
C LEU A 70 -20.98 4.28 4.09
N LEU A 71 -20.98 5.52 4.54
CA LEU A 71 -20.32 5.99 5.77
C LEU A 71 -21.36 6.30 6.85
N ASP A 72 -22.10 5.29 7.29
CA ASP A 72 -23.15 5.42 8.31
C ASP A 72 -22.77 4.88 9.69
N SER A 73 -21.61 4.22 9.82
CA SER A 73 -21.19 3.49 11.03
C SER A 73 -19.80 3.95 11.41
N PHE A 74 -19.77 4.95 12.30
CA PHE A 74 -18.53 5.52 12.80
C PHE A 74 -17.53 4.44 13.28
N TRP A 75 -18.02 3.38 13.92
CA TRP A 75 -17.16 2.30 14.40
C TRP A 75 -16.48 1.53 13.26
N ILE A 76 -17.25 1.06 12.27
CA ILE A 76 -16.69 0.32 11.12
C ILE A 76 -15.76 1.23 10.33
N ASP A 77 -16.21 2.44 10.03
CA ASP A 77 -15.48 3.40 9.23
C ASP A 77 -14.14 3.77 9.90
N ALA A 78 -14.12 3.91 11.23
CA ALA A 78 -12.92 4.15 12.02
C ALA A 78 -11.99 2.94 12.04
N VAL A 79 -12.49 1.72 12.29
CA VAL A 79 -11.64 0.51 12.31
C VAL A 79 -10.97 0.27 10.95
N VAL A 80 -11.70 0.44 9.86
CA VAL A 80 -11.14 0.34 8.50
C VAL A 80 -10.09 1.43 8.27
N ALA A 81 -10.35 2.67 8.71
CA ALA A 81 -9.40 3.77 8.58
C ALA A 81 -8.11 3.52 9.38
N PHE A 82 -8.23 3.04 10.63
CA PHE A 82 -7.07 2.67 11.45
C PHE A 82 -6.28 1.52 10.83
N GLY A 83 -6.96 0.49 10.31
CA GLY A 83 -6.31 -0.61 9.60
C GLY A 83 -5.50 -0.12 8.39
N GLN A 84 -6.10 0.80 7.62
CA GLN A 84 -5.45 1.42 6.47
C GLN A 84 -4.21 2.23 6.85
N VAL A 85 -4.33 3.10 7.86
CA VAL A 85 -3.19 3.90 8.37
C VAL A 85 -2.10 2.98 8.94
N ALA A 86 -2.48 1.99 9.75
CA ALA A 86 -1.55 1.03 10.32
C ALA A 86 -0.79 0.26 9.24
N SER A 87 -1.48 -0.26 8.22
CA SER A 87 -0.84 -0.95 7.10
C SER A 87 0.10 -0.03 6.30
N PHE A 88 -0.22 1.25 6.17
CA PHE A 88 0.64 2.21 5.47
C PHE A 88 1.94 2.52 6.24
N VAL A 89 1.87 2.64 7.57
CA VAL A 89 3.03 3.02 8.40
C VAL A 89 3.83 1.84 8.94
N ALA A 90 3.27 0.62 8.95
CA ALA A 90 3.87 -0.55 9.59
C ALA A 90 5.28 -0.87 9.08
N LEU A 91 5.45 -0.97 7.76
CA LEU A 91 6.76 -1.28 7.17
C LEU A 91 7.78 -0.14 7.40
N PRO A 92 7.47 1.15 7.15
CA PRO A 92 8.35 2.26 7.51
C PRO A 92 8.80 2.25 8.98
N VAL A 93 7.89 1.97 9.91
CA VAL A 93 8.21 1.90 11.34
C VAL A 93 9.12 0.71 11.65
N ALA A 94 8.79 -0.49 11.16
CA ALA A 94 9.60 -1.68 11.40
C ALA A 94 11.01 -1.54 10.81
N MET A 95 11.13 -0.85 9.67
CA MET A 95 12.40 -0.63 9.00
C MET A 95 13.30 0.38 9.69
N ILE A 96 12.83 1.14 10.69
CA ILE A 96 13.71 1.95 11.57
C ILE A 96 14.75 1.03 12.24
N TRP A 97 14.30 -0.11 12.78
CA TRP A 97 15.17 -1.09 13.38
C TRP A 97 15.82 -2.01 12.33
N GLY A 98 15.08 -2.35 11.28
CA GLY A 98 15.57 -3.17 10.17
C GLY A 98 16.83 -2.59 9.53
N THR A 99 16.82 -1.32 9.12
CA THR A 99 18.00 -0.68 8.51
C THR A 99 19.15 -0.53 9.49
N ARG A 100 18.88 -0.29 10.79
CA ARG A 100 19.94 -0.23 11.82
C ARG A 100 20.66 -1.56 11.96
N LYS A 101 19.92 -2.67 12.06
CA LYS A 101 20.50 -4.02 12.18
C LYS A 101 21.31 -4.43 10.94
N LEU A 102 20.93 -3.92 9.77
CA LEU A 102 21.62 -4.19 8.50
C LEU A 102 22.77 -3.22 8.21
N GLY A 103 23.01 -2.20 9.06
CA GLY A 103 24.02 -1.16 8.78
C GLY A 103 23.62 -0.21 7.63
N LEU A 104 22.33 -0.13 7.29
CA LEU A 104 21.78 0.60 6.14
C LEU A 104 20.99 1.85 6.54
N THR A 105 21.27 2.46 7.70
CA THR A 105 20.53 3.65 8.18
C THR A 105 20.51 4.79 7.17
N HIS A 106 21.59 4.99 6.40
CA HIS A 106 21.67 6.01 5.33
C HIS A 106 20.71 5.75 4.16
N ARG A 107 20.19 4.52 4.00
CA ARG A 107 19.20 4.14 2.99
C ARG A 107 17.76 4.21 3.48
N TYR A 108 17.54 4.47 4.77
CA TYR A 108 16.20 4.47 5.37
C TYR A 108 15.27 5.48 4.70
N VAL A 109 15.72 6.73 4.56
CA VAL A 109 14.90 7.81 3.98
C VAL A 109 14.53 7.51 2.52
N PRO A 110 15.47 7.20 1.60
CA PRO A 110 15.12 6.79 0.23
C PRO A 110 14.18 5.60 0.15
N PHE A 111 14.39 4.59 1.00
CA PHE A 111 13.51 3.42 1.08
C PHE A 111 12.09 3.82 1.46
N VAL A 112 11.89 4.58 2.53
CA VAL A 112 10.55 4.98 2.99
C VAL A 112 9.84 5.82 1.94
N ILE A 113 10.53 6.79 1.33
CA ILE A 113 9.94 7.65 0.30
C ILE A 113 9.38 6.79 -0.84
N VAL A 114 10.22 5.94 -1.43
CA VAL A 114 9.82 5.10 -2.56
C VAL A 114 8.73 4.11 -2.16
N MET A 115 8.88 3.45 -1.01
CA MET A 115 7.92 2.44 -0.56
C MET A 115 6.55 3.04 -0.19
N ASN A 116 6.49 4.26 0.32
CA ASN A 116 5.21 4.96 0.52
C ASN A 116 4.48 5.15 -0.81
N TRP A 117 5.15 5.63 -1.85
CA TRP A 117 4.56 5.79 -3.19
C TRP A 117 4.18 4.46 -3.84
N VAL A 118 5.03 3.44 -3.73
CA VAL A 118 4.72 2.07 -4.17
C VAL A 118 3.49 1.52 -3.41
N SER A 119 3.35 1.85 -2.13
CA SER A 119 2.22 1.40 -1.30
C SER A 119 0.93 2.08 -1.70
N VAL A 120 0.94 3.38 -2.03
CA VAL A 120 -0.22 4.08 -2.61
C VAL A 120 -0.70 3.36 -3.86
N MET A 121 0.21 3.07 -4.80
CA MET A 121 -0.14 2.37 -6.04
C MET A 121 -0.64 0.95 -5.75
N THR A 122 -0.01 0.24 -4.80
CA THR A 122 -0.43 -1.10 -4.38
C THR A 122 -1.87 -1.08 -3.85
N MET A 123 -2.21 -0.16 -2.96
CA MET A 123 -3.54 -0.08 -2.35
C MET A 123 -4.61 0.26 -3.39
N LEU A 124 -4.32 1.18 -4.31
CA LEU A 124 -5.23 1.51 -5.41
C LEU A 124 -5.44 0.31 -6.34
N VAL A 125 -4.36 -0.32 -6.80
CA VAL A 125 -4.45 -1.48 -7.72
C VAL A 125 -5.15 -2.67 -7.06
N MET A 126 -4.82 -2.98 -5.80
CA MET A 126 -5.42 -4.09 -5.07
C MET A 126 -6.90 -3.83 -4.70
N SER A 127 -7.36 -2.58 -4.73
CA SER A 127 -8.79 -2.26 -4.53
C SER A 127 -9.64 -2.59 -5.77
N VAL A 128 -9.06 -2.64 -6.97
CA VAL A 128 -9.82 -2.82 -8.22
C VAL A 128 -10.57 -4.15 -8.27
N PRO A 129 -9.98 -5.33 -7.96
CA PRO A 129 -10.71 -6.59 -7.98
C PRO A 129 -11.88 -6.62 -7.00
N VAL A 130 -11.70 -6.00 -5.82
CA VAL A 130 -12.73 -5.89 -4.79
C VAL A 130 -13.86 -4.97 -5.25
N LEU A 131 -13.52 -3.85 -5.88
CA LEU A 131 -14.50 -2.95 -6.48
C LEU A 131 -15.34 -3.66 -7.56
N LEU A 132 -14.68 -4.40 -8.47
CA LEU A 132 -15.37 -5.17 -9.52
C LEU A 132 -16.32 -6.22 -8.93
N LEU A 133 -15.92 -6.88 -7.84
CA LEU A 133 -16.76 -7.82 -7.11
C LEU A 133 -18.01 -7.13 -6.53
N ILE A 134 -17.81 -6.02 -5.82
CA ILE A 134 -18.90 -5.27 -5.15
C ILE A 134 -19.90 -4.71 -6.19
N LEU A 135 -19.42 -4.24 -7.34
CA LEU A 135 -20.27 -3.73 -8.43
C LEU A 135 -21.00 -4.85 -9.19
N GLY A 136 -20.72 -6.12 -8.90
CA GLY A 136 -21.26 -7.26 -9.65
C GLY A 136 -20.69 -7.41 -11.06
N TRP A 137 -19.60 -6.71 -11.38
CA TRP A 137 -18.93 -6.78 -12.69
C TRP A 137 -17.95 -7.95 -12.80
N ALA A 138 -17.59 -8.57 -11.68
CA ALA A 138 -16.79 -9.79 -11.64
C ALA A 138 -17.37 -10.80 -10.63
N PRO A 139 -17.59 -12.07 -11.03
CA PRO A 139 -17.93 -13.12 -10.06
C PRO A 139 -16.74 -13.42 -9.13
N PRO A 140 -16.97 -14.03 -7.95
CA PRO A 140 -15.92 -14.26 -6.95
C PRO A 140 -14.66 -14.96 -7.48
N PRO A 141 -14.73 -16.00 -8.34
CA PRO A 141 -13.53 -16.62 -8.89
C PRO A 141 -12.70 -15.66 -9.76
N LEU A 142 -13.35 -14.80 -10.54
CA LEU A 142 -12.67 -13.83 -11.41
C LEU A 142 -12.00 -12.72 -10.60
N ALA A 143 -12.71 -12.18 -9.59
CA ALA A 143 -12.14 -11.21 -8.66
C ALA A 143 -10.93 -11.79 -7.89
N SER A 144 -10.99 -13.07 -7.51
CA SER A 144 -9.88 -13.77 -6.87
C SER A 144 -8.68 -13.93 -7.81
N LEU A 145 -8.92 -14.29 -9.08
CA LEU A 145 -7.88 -14.39 -10.10
C LEU A 145 -7.18 -13.05 -10.34
N PHE A 146 -7.94 -11.95 -10.47
CA PHE A 146 -7.38 -10.61 -10.60
C PHE A 146 -6.59 -10.19 -9.36
N SER A 147 -7.10 -10.51 -8.16
CA SER A 147 -6.38 -10.25 -6.90
C SER A 147 -5.03 -10.96 -6.88
N LEU A 148 -4.97 -12.23 -7.29
CA LEU A 148 -3.71 -12.98 -7.37
C LEU A 148 -2.75 -12.39 -8.41
N ALA A 149 -3.25 -12.07 -9.61
CA ALA A 149 -2.44 -11.49 -10.68
C ALA A 149 -1.83 -10.15 -10.26
N PHE A 150 -2.65 -9.26 -9.68
CA PHE A 150 -2.18 -7.97 -9.17
C PHE A 150 -1.24 -8.13 -7.98
N PHE A 151 -1.51 -9.07 -7.08
CA PHE A 151 -0.62 -9.39 -5.97
C PHE A 151 0.79 -9.74 -6.46
N ILE A 152 0.91 -10.59 -7.49
CA ILE A 152 2.22 -10.96 -8.07
C ILE A 152 2.94 -9.73 -8.66
N ILE A 153 2.20 -8.86 -9.37
CA ILE A 153 2.75 -7.64 -9.98
C ILE A 153 3.25 -6.66 -8.91
N VAL A 154 2.46 -6.38 -7.88
CA VAL A 154 2.85 -5.46 -6.81
C VAL A 154 3.97 -6.04 -5.95
N LEU A 155 3.98 -7.36 -5.71
CA LEU A 155 5.05 -8.03 -4.98
C LEU A 155 6.39 -7.88 -5.73
N ARG A 156 6.37 -8.04 -7.07
CA ARG A 156 7.53 -7.80 -7.92
C ARG A 156 8.00 -6.34 -7.83
N ALA A 157 7.08 -5.37 -7.92
CA ALA A 157 7.41 -3.95 -7.82
C ALA A 157 8.05 -3.60 -6.47
N GLN A 158 7.45 -4.06 -5.37
CA GLN A 158 7.97 -3.85 -4.01
C GLN A 158 9.33 -4.50 -3.82
N TRP A 159 9.53 -5.72 -4.35
CA TRP A 159 10.81 -6.42 -4.30
C TRP A 159 11.90 -5.64 -5.03
N PHE A 160 11.64 -5.21 -6.26
CA PHE A 160 12.62 -4.46 -7.04
C PHE A 160 12.89 -3.09 -6.40
N ALA A 161 11.86 -2.38 -5.95
CA ALA A 161 12.00 -1.10 -5.26
C ALA A 161 12.87 -1.25 -4.00
N THR A 162 12.56 -2.22 -3.14
CA THR A 162 13.33 -2.53 -1.92
C THR A 162 14.79 -2.82 -2.25
N LYS A 163 15.03 -3.67 -3.26
CA LYS A 163 16.37 -4.01 -3.74
C LYS A 163 17.13 -2.75 -4.18
N ALA A 164 16.50 -1.92 -5.01
CA ALA A 164 17.11 -0.72 -5.59
C ALA A 164 17.40 0.36 -4.53
N THR A 165 16.47 0.59 -3.60
CA THR A 165 16.64 1.62 -2.55
C THR A 165 17.66 1.23 -1.50
N LEU A 166 17.64 -0.04 -1.06
CA LEU A 166 18.51 -0.52 0.02
C LEU A 166 19.86 -1.04 -0.49
N GLY A 167 20.01 -1.28 -1.80
CA GLY A 167 21.23 -1.83 -2.38
C GLY A 167 21.47 -3.29 -1.98
N LEU A 168 20.40 -4.05 -1.70
CA LEU A 168 20.47 -5.43 -1.23
C LEU A 168 20.51 -6.42 -2.40
N PRO A 169 21.06 -7.63 -2.20
CA PRO A 169 20.82 -8.76 -3.09
C PRO A 169 19.33 -9.16 -3.11
N GLY A 170 18.94 -9.98 -4.08
CA GLY A 170 17.52 -10.32 -4.31
C GLY A 170 16.84 -11.01 -3.13
N LEU A 171 17.53 -11.94 -2.46
CA LEU A 171 16.94 -12.74 -1.38
C LEU A 171 16.66 -11.92 -0.11
N PRO A 172 17.59 -11.10 0.43
CA PRO A 172 17.29 -10.20 1.54
C PRO A 172 16.19 -9.19 1.23
N ALA A 173 16.16 -8.62 0.02
CA ALA A 173 15.10 -7.71 -0.40
C ALA A 173 13.73 -8.41 -0.41
N PHE A 174 13.67 -9.66 -0.88
CA PHE A 174 12.44 -10.46 -0.83
C PHE A 174 11.99 -10.72 0.61
N GLY A 175 12.93 -11.04 1.52
CA GLY A 175 12.62 -11.21 2.94
C GLY A 175 11.96 -9.99 3.58
N ILE A 176 12.42 -8.78 3.24
CA ILE A 176 11.82 -7.52 3.73
C ILE A 176 10.38 -7.35 3.19
N VAL A 177 10.16 -7.64 1.90
CA VAL A 177 8.81 -7.55 1.31
C VAL A 177 7.88 -8.60 1.91
N ALA A 178 8.34 -9.85 2.04
CA ALA A 178 7.56 -10.91 2.68
C ALA A 178 7.20 -10.56 4.14
N PHE A 179 8.14 -9.95 4.87
CA PHE A 179 7.87 -9.44 6.20
C PHE A 179 6.83 -8.31 6.19
N GLY A 180 6.88 -7.37 5.24
CA GLY A 180 5.86 -6.35 5.05
C GLY A 180 4.47 -6.92 4.75
N VAL A 181 4.39 -7.95 3.89
CA VAL A 181 3.14 -8.67 3.61
C VAL A 181 2.60 -9.34 4.87
N LEU A 182 3.47 -9.98 5.67
CA LEU A 182 3.08 -10.61 6.92
C LEU A 182 2.54 -9.58 7.92
N LEU A 183 3.24 -8.45 8.11
CA LEU A 183 2.78 -7.36 8.97
C LEU A 183 1.39 -6.88 8.57
N ASN A 184 1.19 -6.61 7.28
CA ASN A 184 -0.11 -6.17 6.77
C ASN A 184 -1.20 -7.24 6.98
N SER A 185 -0.88 -8.52 6.76
CA SER A 185 -1.82 -9.62 7.01
C SER A 185 -2.24 -9.70 8.47
N LEU A 186 -1.30 -9.53 9.40
CA LEU A 186 -1.58 -9.52 10.84
C LEU A 186 -2.42 -8.32 11.26
N ILE A 187 -2.12 -7.12 10.73
CA ILE A 187 -2.91 -5.92 10.98
C ILE A 187 -4.35 -6.12 10.50
N GLN A 188 -4.53 -6.60 9.27
CA GLN A 188 -5.86 -6.83 8.71
C GLN A 188 -6.63 -7.92 9.46
N ALA A 189 -5.96 -8.97 9.93
CA ALA A 189 -6.56 -9.98 10.79
C ALA A 189 -7.02 -9.39 12.13
N ALA A 190 -6.17 -8.58 12.79
CA ALA A 190 -6.51 -7.92 14.04
C ALA A 190 -7.69 -6.95 13.87
N MET A 191 -7.69 -6.12 12.83
CA MET A 191 -8.78 -5.17 12.56
C MET A 191 -10.11 -5.88 12.28
N ARG A 192 -10.09 -6.99 11.53
CA ARG A 192 -11.30 -7.80 11.33
C ARG A 192 -11.80 -8.43 12.62
N GLY A 193 -10.91 -8.90 13.48
CA GLY A 193 -11.27 -9.45 14.79
C GLY A 193 -11.93 -8.44 15.74
N ILE A 194 -11.74 -7.13 15.51
CA ILE A 194 -12.43 -6.06 16.25
C ILE A 194 -13.90 -5.90 15.78
N LEU A 195 -14.21 -6.33 14.56
CA LEU A 195 -15.53 -6.17 13.91
C LEU A 195 -16.40 -7.43 13.97
N THR A 196 -15.91 -8.52 14.55
CA THR A 196 -16.62 -9.80 14.74
C THR A 196 -16.94 -10.03 16.20
#